data_AF-A0A3C2DB72-F1
#
_entry.id   AF-A0A3C2DB72-F1
#
_cell.length_a   1.000
_cell.length_b   1.000
_cell.length_c   1.000
_cell.angle_alpha   90.00
_cell.angle_beta   90.00
_cell.angle_gamma   90.00
#
_symmetry.space_group_name_H-M   'P 1'
#
loop_
_entity.id
_entity.type
_entity.pdbx_description
1 polymer ?
#
loop_
_entity_poly.entity_id
_entity_poly.type
_entity_poly.pdbx_seq_one_letter_code
_entity_poly.pdbx_strand_id
1 'polypeptide(L)'
;MDKVWNIKKEGDINIIKHLSAALNVNMIIANLLAQRGITSYAEAQAFFRPKLTDLHDPFLMKDMDKAVERLERAIGNQEKVLIYGDYDVDGTTSVAMMYQFLRSRIKNLDYYIPDRYSEGYGISKTSILFAAEQKITLVIVLDCGIKAVEKIKMAKDLGIDFIICDHHNPADTIPDAVAVLDPKRLDCSYPYKDLSGCGVGFKLLQAFSKKNHIPFAELADLLDLLVVSIASDIVPVTGENRVLAHYGLKKLNSSPSIGLKTIMQYSGLNSEEISVSDIVFKIGPRLNASGRIEHGKKSVAILTATNEKEAMLLGDEINSYNEIRKTLDRDITQEALEMIERDPGHEAKNATVLYNRDWHKGVVGIVASRLTEHFYRPTVVLTESNGLATGSARSVRDFDLYEAIGACSDLLESYGGHMYAAGLTMKIENIYEFSKRFEEIVTKQITNQQQTESIEAEAKILLSDITPKFYRILKQFAPFGPHNMVPVFVTENVLDSGTSRAVGKNQEHLKLELIEPTSNSSKFAGIAFNQSHHFDAITQGLPFDICYSITENEFKGKTNLQLYIRDIQAKEY
;
A
#
# COMPACT_ATOMS: atom_id res chain seq x y z
N MET A 1 -18.30 7.93 -17.62
CA MET A 1 -18.06 9.31 -17.17
C MET A 1 -16.70 9.72 -17.68
N ASP A 2 -16.56 10.94 -18.18
CA ASP A 2 -15.27 11.43 -18.66
C ASP A 2 -14.35 11.72 -17.47
N LYS A 3 -13.10 11.29 -17.57
CA LYS A 3 -12.10 11.52 -16.53
C LYS A 3 -11.55 12.93 -16.63
N VAL A 4 -11.29 13.56 -15.48
CA VAL A 4 -10.64 14.88 -15.44
C VAL A 4 -9.13 14.70 -15.39
N TRP A 5 -8.40 15.33 -16.30
CA TRP A 5 -6.93 15.30 -16.31
C TRP A 5 -6.38 16.53 -15.61
N ASN A 6 -5.82 16.34 -14.42
CA ASN A 6 -5.19 17.40 -13.63
C ASN A 6 -3.70 17.45 -13.94
N ILE A 7 -3.27 18.49 -14.67
CA ILE A 7 -1.84 18.67 -14.96
C ILE A 7 -1.20 19.42 -13.81
N LYS A 8 -0.21 18.79 -13.17
CA LYS A 8 0.57 19.38 -12.09
C LYS A 8 1.26 20.65 -12.56
N LYS A 9 1.29 21.64 -11.67
CA LYS A 9 2.08 22.86 -11.88
C LYS A 9 3.56 22.50 -12.09
N GLU A 10 4.22 23.19 -13.01
CA GLU A 10 5.66 23.06 -13.19
C GLU A 10 6.42 23.53 -11.94
N GLY A 11 7.60 22.95 -11.73
CA GLY A 11 8.55 23.42 -10.73
C GLY A 11 9.10 24.82 -11.07
N ASP A 12 9.87 25.40 -10.14
CA ASP A 12 10.54 26.68 -10.39
C ASP A 12 11.49 26.56 -11.60
N ILE A 13 11.30 27.43 -12.59
CA ILE A 13 12.05 27.40 -13.85
C ILE A 13 13.57 27.52 -13.66
N ASN A 14 14.04 28.23 -12.63
CA ASN A 14 15.46 28.35 -12.34
C ASN A 14 16.02 27.04 -11.78
N ILE A 15 15.25 26.37 -10.91
CA ILE A 15 15.60 25.05 -10.40
C ILE A 15 15.64 24.04 -11.55
N ILE A 16 14.64 24.04 -12.43
CA ILE A 16 14.57 23.14 -13.59
C ILE A 16 15.79 23.33 -14.50
N LYS A 17 16.11 24.58 -14.87
CA LYS A 17 17.29 24.89 -15.70
C LYS A 17 18.59 24.47 -15.03
N HIS A 18 18.74 24.75 -13.73
CA HIS A 18 19.91 24.37 -12.98
C HIS A 18 20.11 22.84 -12.95
N LEU A 19 19.07 22.08 -12.60
CA LEU A 19 19.11 20.62 -12.57
C LEU A 19 19.35 20.01 -13.95
N SER A 20 18.68 20.53 -14.98
CA SER A 20 18.87 20.09 -16.36
C SER A 20 20.34 20.20 -16.79
N ALA A 21 20.96 21.35 -16.52
CA ALA A 21 22.38 21.59 -16.83
C ALA A 21 23.31 20.72 -15.97
N ALA A 22 23.08 20.66 -14.64
CA ALA A 22 23.96 19.96 -13.70
C ALA A 22 23.94 18.43 -13.90
N LEU A 23 22.80 17.87 -14.30
CA LEU A 23 22.61 16.42 -14.51
C LEU A 23 22.74 16.01 -15.98
N ASN A 24 22.82 16.98 -16.90
CA ASN A 24 22.79 16.75 -18.35
C ASN A 24 21.55 15.94 -18.81
N VAL A 25 20.37 16.36 -18.32
CA VAL A 25 19.07 15.74 -18.60
C VAL A 25 18.11 16.73 -19.26
N ASN A 26 17.10 16.23 -19.97
CA ASN A 26 16.04 17.05 -20.56
C ASN A 26 15.27 17.83 -19.45
N MET A 27 14.79 19.04 -19.77
CA MET A 27 13.97 19.88 -18.89
C MET A 27 12.74 19.16 -18.30
N ILE A 28 12.11 18.25 -19.03
CA ILE A 28 11.00 17.40 -18.54
C ILE A 28 11.48 16.57 -17.35
N ILE A 29 12.62 15.89 -17.44
CA ILE A 29 13.18 15.11 -16.32
C ILE A 29 13.51 16.02 -15.14
N ALA A 30 14.09 17.20 -15.40
CA ALA A 30 14.39 18.17 -14.35
C ALA A 30 13.11 18.71 -13.68
N ASN A 31 12.03 18.92 -14.45
CA ASN A 31 10.72 19.28 -13.93
C ASN A 31 10.14 18.18 -13.04
N LEU A 32 10.25 16.91 -13.44
CA LEU A 32 9.82 15.78 -12.61
C LEU A 32 10.54 15.71 -11.26
N LEU A 33 11.83 16.08 -11.22
CA LEU A 33 12.60 16.18 -9.97
C LEU A 33 12.10 17.38 -9.13
N ALA A 34 11.97 18.55 -9.74
CA ALA A 34 11.51 19.76 -9.05
C ALA A 34 10.10 19.59 -8.46
N GLN A 35 9.18 18.95 -9.18
CA GLN A 35 7.84 18.61 -8.69
C GLN A 35 7.85 17.65 -7.50
N ARG A 36 8.94 16.90 -7.29
CA ARG A 36 9.17 16.01 -6.14
C ARG A 36 9.93 16.71 -5.00
N GLY A 37 10.13 18.03 -5.09
CA GLY A 37 10.87 18.80 -4.10
C GLY A 37 12.40 18.63 -4.18
N ILE A 38 12.91 17.99 -5.23
CA ILE A 38 14.35 17.84 -5.45
C ILE A 38 14.84 19.08 -6.18
N THR A 39 15.67 19.88 -5.53
CA THR A 39 16.07 21.21 -5.99
C THR A 39 17.57 21.37 -6.23
N SER A 40 18.38 20.43 -5.75
CA SER A 40 19.84 20.45 -5.88
C SER A 40 20.42 19.19 -6.54
N TYR A 41 21.66 19.31 -7.04
CA TYR A 41 22.41 18.17 -7.56
C TYR A 41 22.60 17.06 -6.51
N ALA A 42 22.86 17.43 -5.25
CA ALA A 42 23.08 16.48 -4.17
C ALA A 42 21.81 15.66 -3.86
N GLU A 43 20.66 16.32 -3.78
CA GLU A 43 19.36 15.65 -3.61
C GLU A 43 19.03 14.74 -4.79
N ALA A 44 19.28 15.20 -6.03
CA ALA A 44 19.07 14.37 -7.23
C ALA A 44 20.00 13.16 -7.24
N GLN A 45 21.26 13.31 -6.82
CA GLN A 45 22.20 12.20 -6.71
C GLN A 45 21.70 11.18 -5.67
N ALA A 46 21.28 11.62 -4.47
CA ALA A 46 20.73 10.73 -3.46
C ALA A 46 19.45 10.02 -3.95
N PHE A 47 18.59 10.72 -4.67
CA PHE A 47 17.38 10.16 -5.26
C PHE A 47 17.66 9.06 -6.29
N PHE A 48 18.59 9.30 -7.23
CA PHE A 48 18.94 8.33 -8.27
C PHE A 48 19.91 7.23 -7.83
N ARG A 49 20.64 7.46 -6.74
CA ARG A 49 21.65 6.55 -6.19
C ARG A 49 21.47 6.42 -4.67
N PRO A 50 20.38 5.78 -4.20
CA PRO A 50 20.18 5.55 -2.78
C PRO A 50 21.34 4.77 -2.18
N LYS A 51 21.82 5.16 -0.99
CA LYS A 51 22.87 4.44 -0.26
C LYS A 51 22.36 4.06 1.13
N LEU A 52 22.80 2.91 1.64
CA LEU A 52 22.50 2.50 3.02
C LEU A 52 23.03 3.48 4.07
N THR A 53 24.06 4.28 3.74
CA THR A 53 24.58 5.36 4.59
C THR A 53 23.64 6.55 4.71
N ASP A 54 22.63 6.64 3.84
CA ASP A 54 21.63 7.72 3.87
C ASP A 54 20.53 7.44 4.91
N LEU A 55 20.52 6.24 5.52
CA LEU A 55 19.65 5.92 6.65
C LEU A 55 20.04 6.74 7.88
N HIS A 56 19.04 7.26 8.59
CA HIS A 56 19.27 8.09 9.78
C HIS A 56 19.78 7.26 10.95
N ASP A 57 20.47 7.89 11.90
CA ASP A 57 20.89 7.21 13.12
C ASP A 57 19.64 6.76 13.92
N PRO A 58 19.43 5.46 14.17
CA PRO A 58 18.23 4.99 14.86
C PRO A 58 18.11 5.55 16.28
N PHE A 59 19.22 5.93 16.93
CA PHE A 59 19.19 6.54 18.27
C PHE A 59 18.60 7.95 18.33
N LEU A 60 18.30 8.57 17.18
CA LEU A 60 17.51 9.80 17.12
C LEU A 60 16.02 9.57 17.40
N MET A 61 15.57 8.31 17.37
CA MET A 61 14.20 7.93 17.70
C MET A 61 14.04 7.87 19.22
N LYS A 62 13.00 8.53 19.73
CA LYS A 62 12.73 8.60 21.16
C LYS A 62 12.57 7.21 21.78
N ASP A 63 13.17 7.01 22.95
CA ASP A 63 13.22 5.74 23.71
C ASP A 63 13.97 4.58 23.04
N MET A 64 14.69 4.81 21.93
CA MET A 64 15.49 3.77 21.27
C MET A 64 16.57 3.19 22.18
N ASP A 65 17.20 4.02 23.01
CA ASP A 65 18.17 3.62 24.04
C ASP A 65 17.57 2.63 25.03
N LYS A 66 16.40 2.96 25.60
CA LYS A 66 15.66 2.10 26.54
C LYS A 66 15.23 0.78 25.90
N ALA A 67 14.75 0.83 24.65
CA ALA A 67 14.34 -0.35 23.91
C ALA A 67 15.51 -1.32 23.71
N VAL A 68 16.67 -0.81 23.28
CA VAL A 68 17.87 -1.61 23.07
C VAL A 68 18.36 -2.21 24.39
N GLU A 69 18.44 -1.42 25.47
CA GLU A 69 18.85 -1.92 26.80
C GLU A 69 17.93 -3.01 27.31
N ARG A 70 16.61 -2.85 27.12
CA ARG A 70 15.63 -3.85 27.54
C ARG A 70 15.75 -5.16 26.75
N LEU A 71 16.01 -5.06 25.45
CA LEU A 71 16.25 -6.22 24.57
C LEU A 71 17.57 -6.93 24.93
N GLU A 72 18.64 -6.19 25.18
CA GLU A 72 19.93 -6.73 25.65
C GLU A 72 19.75 -7.50 26.97
N ARG A 73 18.98 -6.95 27.92
CA ARG A 73 18.65 -7.63 29.18
C ARG A 73 17.91 -8.94 28.93
N ALA A 74 16.91 -8.94 28.06
CA ALA A 74 16.14 -10.15 27.73
C ALA A 74 17.04 -11.24 27.13
N ILE A 75 17.94 -10.86 26.21
CA ILE A 75 18.88 -11.78 25.57
C ILE A 75 19.91 -12.30 26.59
N GLY A 76 20.49 -11.42 27.41
CA GLY A 76 21.48 -11.80 28.43
C GLY A 76 20.92 -12.74 29.48
N ASN A 77 19.67 -12.51 29.90
CA ASN A 77 18.98 -13.35 30.89
C ASN A 77 18.28 -14.57 30.27
N GLN A 78 18.27 -14.72 28.94
CA GLN A 78 17.49 -15.74 28.21
C GLN A 78 16.02 -15.77 28.65
N GLU A 79 15.44 -14.58 28.80
CA GLU A 79 14.04 -14.37 29.13
C GLU A 79 13.10 -15.00 28.08
N LYS A 80 11.83 -15.19 28.47
CA LYS A 80 10.79 -15.58 27.52
C LYS A 80 10.26 -14.34 26.83
N VAL A 81 10.42 -14.29 25.51
CA VAL A 81 10.07 -13.12 24.69
C VAL A 81 8.99 -13.50 23.68
N LEU A 82 7.98 -12.65 23.56
CA LEU A 82 6.91 -12.78 22.58
C LEU A 82 7.00 -11.63 21.56
N ILE A 83 7.10 -11.96 20.27
CA ILE A 83 6.99 -10.99 19.19
C ILE A 83 5.53 -10.88 18.79
N TYR A 84 4.97 -9.68 18.85
CA TYR A 84 3.56 -9.44 18.57
C TYR A 84 3.44 -8.50 17.37
N GLY A 85 2.50 -8.75 16.48
CA GLY A 85 2.15 -7.79 15.42
C GLY A 85 0.74 -8.01 14.90
N ASP A 86 0.24 -7.05 14.12
CA ASP A 86 -1.09 -7.15 13.54
C ASP A 86 -1.19 -8.23 12.44
N TYR A 87 -2.41 -8.56 12.04
CA TYR A 87 -2.72 -9.64 11.10
C TYR A 87 -2.54 -9.29 9.62
N ASP A 88 -2.19 -8.06 9.28
CA ASP A 88 -1.98 -7.64 7.89
C ASP A 88 -0.54 -7.89 7.43
N VAL A 89 -0.19 -7.44 6.22
CA VAL A 89 1.14 -7.71 5.67
C VAL A 89 2.22 -6.95 6.42
N ASP A 90 1.98 -5.72 6.88
CA ASP A 90 3.00 -4.96 7.60
C ASP A 90 3.27 -5.63 8.96
N GLY A 91 2.22 -5.92 9.73
CA GLY A 91 2.34 -6.65 10.99
C GLY A 91 2.99 -8.02 10.84
N THR A 92 2.55 -8.84 9.88
CA THR A 92 3.11 -10.19 9.70
C THR A 92 4.55 -10.20 9.18
N THR A 93 4.93 -9.27 8.29
CA THR A 93 6.33 -9.13 7.85
C THR A 93 7.22 -8.56 8.93
N SER A 94 6.71 -7.63 9.75
CA SER A 94 7.40 -7.11 10.93
C SER A 94 7.74 -8.22 11.91
N VAL A 95 6.75 -9.05 12.26
CA VAL A 95 6.94 -10.19 13.16
C VAL A 95 7.94 -11.18 12.57
N ALA A 96 7.81 -11.51 11.28
CA ALA A 96 8.72 -12.42 10.61
C ALA A 96 10.17 -11.92 10.62
N MET A 97 10.39 -10.63 10.36
CA MET A 97 11.71 -9.99 10.39
C MET A 97 12.33 -10.05 11.79
N MET A 98 11.60 -9.58 12.80
CA MET A 98 12.06 -9.53 14.19
C MET A 98 12.35 -10.94 14.72
N TYR A 99 11.44 -11.90 14.44
CA TYR A 99 11.61 -13.29 14.83
C TYR A 99 12.84 -13.93 14.17
N GLN A 100 13.06 -13.72 12.87
CA GLN A 100 14.24 -14.28 12.19
C GLN A 100 15.55 -13.76 12.75
N PHE A 101 15.62 -12.48 13.09
CA PHE A 101 16.82 -11.90 13.68
C PHE A 101 17.07 -12.42 15.10
N LEU A 102 16.02 -12.59 15.91
CA LEU A 102 16.16 -12.93 17.34
C LEU A 102 16.19 -14.44 17.63
N ARG A 103 15.68 -15.31 16.74
CA ARG A 103 15.57 -16.76 17.01
C ARG A 103 16.91 -17.46 17.26
N SER A 104 18.02 -16.92 16.75
CA SER A 104 19.36 -17.44 17.03
C SER A 104 19.96 -16.93 18.34
N ARG A 105 19.31 -15.95 18.98
CA ARG A 105 19.82 -15.21 20.15
C ARG A 105 18.99 -15.45 21.41
N ILE A 106 17.72 -15.83 21.27
CA ILE A 106 16.79 -16.07 22.37
C ILE A 106 16.22 -17.49 22.23
N LYS A 107 16.46 -18.34 23.23
CA LYS A 107 15.97 -19.74 23.21
C LYS A 107 14.45 -19.84 23.33
N ASN A 108 13.84 -19.01 24.18
CA ASN A 108 12.40 -19.00 24.44
C ASN A 108 11.74 -17.83 23.71
N LEU A 109 11.76 -17.88 22.39
CA LEU A 109 11.16 -16.88 21.52
C LEU A 109 9.91 -17.47 20.86
N ASP A 110 8.78 -16.78 20.97
CA ASP A 110 7.56 -17.12 20.25
C ASP A 110 6.98 -15.86 19.61
N TYR A 111 5.93 -16.02 18.82
CA TYR A 111 5.21 -14.91 18.23
C TYR A 111 3.68 -15.07 18.32
N TYR A 112 3.00 -13.93 18.32
CA TYR A 112 1.55 -13.84 18.41
C TYR A 112 1.03 -12.90 17.32
N ILE A 113 -0.02 -13.35 16.64
CA ILE A 113 -0.81 -12.56 15.70
C ILE A 113 -2.25 -12.60 16.22
N PRO A 114 -2.94 -11.48 16.44
CA PRO A 114 -4.31 -11.51 16.92
C PRO A 114 -5.25 -12.08 15.87
N ASP A 115 -6.30 -12.73 16.34
CA ASP A 115 -7.39 -13.15 15.48
C ASP A 115 -8.28 -11.96 15.09
N ARG A 116 -8.41 -11.72 13.78
CA ARG A 116 -9.15 -10.57 13.24
C ARG A 116 -10.62 -10.55 13.68
N TYR A 117 -11.22 -11.70 13.92
CA TYR A 117 -12.65 -11.82 14.15
C TYR A 117 -13.01 -11.71 15.63
N SER A 118 -12.26 -12.40 16.49
CA SER A 118 -12.53 -12.53 17.92
C SER A 118 -11.79 -11.49 18.77
N GLU A 119 -10.60 -11.05 18.35
CA GLU A 119 -9.80 -10.05 19.09
C GLU A 119 -9.84 -8.67 18.45
N GLY A 120 -9.95 -8.62 17.12
CA GLY A 120 -9.91 -7.38 16.35
C GLY A 120 -8.49 -6.83 16.22
N TYR A 121 -8.40 -5.53 15.89
CA TYR A 121 -7.13 -4.86 15.62
C TYR A 121 -6.37 -4.48 16.91
N GLY A 122 -5.05 -4.70 16.89
CA GLY A 122 -4.11 -4.28 17.94
C GLY A 122 -4.15 -5.13 19.21
N ILE A 123 -3.40 -4.70 20.23
CA ILE A 123 -3.23 -5.43 21.50
C ILE A 123 -4.60 -5.73 22.11
N SER A 124 -4.82 -6.96 22.56
CA SER A 124 -6.08 -7.41 23.17
C SER A 124 -5.87 -7.84 24.63
N LYS A 125 -6.94 -7.86 25.44
CA LYS A 125 -6.88 -8.43 26.79
C LYS A 125 -6.50 -9.91 26.75
N THR A 126 -7.02 -10.65 25.76
CA THR A 126 -6.73 -12.07 25.54
C THR A 126 -5.23 -12.30 25.34
N SER A 127 -4.58 -11.52 24.49
CA SER A 127 -3.14 -11.63 24.22
C SER A 127 -2.27 -11.35 25.45
N ILE A 128 -2.67 -10.41 26.32
CA ILE A 128 -1.97 -10.11 27.58
C ILE A 128 -2.10 -11.26 28.58
N LEU A 129 -3.31 -11.81 28.72
CA LEU A 129 -3.55 -12.96 29.60
C LEU A 129 -2.81 -14.20 29.12
N PHE A 130 -2.76 -14.43 27.80
CA PHE A 130 -1.93 -15.46 27.19
C PHE A 130 -0.45 -15.27 27.54
N ALA A 131 0.09 -14.06 27.36
CA ALA A 131 1.48 -13.75 27.70
C ALA A 131 1.79 -14.02 29.19
N ALA A 132 0.88 -13.65 30.10
CA ALA A 132 1.00 -13.91 31.53
C ALA A 132 1.01 -15.43 31.83
N GLU A 133 0.08 -16.19 31.24
CA GLU A 133 -0.02 -17.63 31.41
C GLU A 133 1.24 -18.36 30.92
N GLN A 134 1.79 -17.91 29.79
CA GLN A 134 3.03 -18.47 29.22
C GLN A 134 4.30 -18.00 29.96
N LYS A 135 4.16 -17.12 30.96
CA LYS A 135 5.26 -16.50 31.74
C LYS A 135 6.22 -15.71 30.85
N ILE A 136 5.67 -15.02 29.85
CA ILE A 136 6.42 -14.07 29.02
C ILE A 136 6.80 -12.87 29.90
N THR A 137 8.06 -12.44 29.84
CA THR A 137 8.55 -11.27 30.60
C THR A 137 8.76 -10.04 29.72
N LEU A 138 8.84 -10.22 28.41
CA LEU A 138 8.94 -9.15 27.42
C LEU A 138 8.07 -9.44 26.20
N VAL A 139 7.24 -8.47 25.82
CA VAL A 139 6.55 -8.45 24.53
C VAL A 139 7.15 -7.33 23.68
N ILE A 140 7.54 -7.66 22.45
CA ILE A 140 7.96 -6.68 21.43
C ILE A 140 6.81 -6.58 20.43
N VAL A 141 6.07 -5.49 20.49
CA VAL A 141 4.91 -5.22 19.63
C VAL A 141 5.38 -4.45 18.41
N LEU A 142 4.91 -4.86 17.24
CA LEU A 142 5.22 -4.27 15.95
C LEU A 142 3.91 -3.88 15.26
N ASP A 143 3.91 -2.72 14.59
CA ASP A 143 2.80 -2.26 13.74
C ASP A 143 1.46 -2.01 14.47
N CYS A 144 1.51 -1.91 15.80
CA CYS A 144 0.37 -1.52 16.61
C CYS A 144 0.81 -1.14 18.02
N GLY A 145 -0.15 -0.68 18.83
CA GLY A 145 0.03 -0.49 20.27
C GLY A 145 0.17 0.96 20.73
N ILE A 146 0.40 1.94 19.84
CA ILE A 146 0.58 3.35 20.23
C ILE A 146 -0.64 3.96 20.95
N LYS A 147 -1.83 3.34 20.80
CA LYS A 147 -3.08 3.74 21.49
C LYS A 147 -3.48 2.81 22.64
N ALA A 148 -2.68 1.82 22.98
CA ALA A 148 -3.07 0.74 23.90
C ALA A 148 -2.86 1.06 25.40
N VAL A 149 -3.14 2.29 25.84
CA VAL A 149 -2.80 2.81 27.18
C VAL A 149 -3.24 1.88 28.33
N GLU A 150 -4.53 1.57 28.41
CA GLU A 150 -5.08 0.72 29.49
C GLU A 150 -4.57 -0.72 29.44
N LYS A 151 -4.32 -1.23 28.23
CA LYS A 151 -3.87 -2.61 28.02
C LYS A 151 -2.41 -2.78 28.44
N ILE A 152 -1.56 -1.80 28.12
CA ILE A 152 -0.17 -1.80 28.57
C ILE A 152 -0.06 -1.62 30.08
N LYS A 153 -0.93 -0.80 30.68
CA LYS A 153 -1.03 -0.69 32.14
C LYS A 153 -1.38 -2.05 32.78
N MET A 154 -2.40 -2.73 32.27
CA MET A 154 -2.76 -4.08 32.73
C MET A 154 -1.59 -5.08 32.59
N ALA A 155 -0.85 -5.04 31.49
CA ALA A 155 0.30 -5.91 31.29
C ALA A 155 1.44 -5.63 32.30
N LYS A 156 1.69 -4.34 32.59
CA LYS A 156 2.66 -3.91 33.59
C LYS A 156 2.30 -4.38 35.00
N ASP A 157 1.03 -4.32 35.37
CA ASP A 157 0.52 -4.85 36.65
C ASP A 157 0.71 -6.37 36.78
N LEU A 158 0.77 -7.08 35.64
CA LEU A 158 1.07 -8.52 35.55
C LEU A 158 2.57 -8.82 35.44
N GLY A 159 3.44 -7.81 35.49
CA GLY A 159 4.90 -7.95 35.42
C GLY A 159 5.44 -8.22 34.02
N ILE A 160 4.71 -7.84 32.98
CA ILE A 160 5.11 -8.03 31.58
C ILE A 160 5.57 -6.70 31.01
N ASP A 161 6.84 -6.64 30.60
CA ASP A 161 7.39 -5.47 29.93
C ASP A 161 6.97 -5.43 28.45
N PHE A 162 6.77 -4.23 27.93
CA PHE A 162 6.48 -3.99 26.51
C PHE A 162 7.50 -3.05 25.89
N ILE A 163 7.97 -3.39 24.69
CA ILE A 163 8.58 -2.48 23.73
C ILE A 163 7.60 -2.35 22.57
N ILE A 164 7.14 -1.14 22.29
CA ILE A 164 6.20 -0.86 21.20
C ILE A 164 6.98 -0.26 20.04
N CYS A 165 6.85 -0.83 18.84
CA CYS A 165 7.36 -0.29 17.58
C CYS A 165 6.16 -0.04 16.67
N ASP A 166 5.74 1.21 16.55
CA ASP A 166 4.53 1.59 15.84
C ASP A 166 4.78 2.81 14.96
N HIS A 167 3.91 3.03 14.00
CA HIS A 167 3.95 4.13 13.04
C HIS A 167 2.57 4.78 12.83
N HIS A 168 1.53 4.30 13.52
CA HIS A 168 0.21 4.90 13.51
C HIS A 168 0.21 6.26 14.22
N ASN A 169 -0.78 7.11 13.93
CA ASN A 169 -0.86 8.41 14.59
C ASN A 169 -1.10 8.23 16.11
N PRO A 170 -0.27 8.82 16.98
CA PRO A 170 -0.47 8.76 18.43
C PRO A 170 -1.74 9.51 18.84
N ALA A 171 -2.33 9.11 19.97
CA ALA A 171 -3.33 9.90 20.66
C ALA A 171 -2.65 10.94 21.59
N ASP A 172 -3.43 11.80 22.25
CA ASP A 172 -2.92 12.79 23.22
C ASP A 172 -2.13 12.13 24.36
N THR A 173 -2.51 10.91 24.72
CA THR A 173 -1.81 10.06 25.68
C THR A 173 -1.29 8.80 25.01
N ILE A 174 -0.03 8.45 25.32
CA ILE A 174 0.62 7.23 24.83
C ILE A 174 0.84 6.23 25.98
N PRO A 175 0.98 4.93 25.70
CA PRO A 175 1.14 3.91 26.73
C PRO A 175 2.43 4.06 27.54
N ASP A 176 2.35 3.74 28.83
CA ASP A 176 3.49 3.67 29.77
C ASP A 176 4.23 2.32 29.64
N ALA A 177 4.79 2.06 28.46
CA ALA A 177 5.64 0.90 28.16
C ALA A 177 7.12 1.20 28.52
N VAL A 178 7.99 0.18 28.49
CA VAL A 178 9.44 0.39 28.71
C VAL A 178 10.03 1.32 27.65
N ALA A 179 9.57 1.15 26.41
CA ALA A 179 9.88 2.03 25.29
C ALA A 179 8.71 2.05 24.29
N VAL A 180 8.47 3.24 23.71
CA VAL A 180 7.49 3.45 22.65
C VAL A 180 8.19 4.07 21.45
N LEU A 181 8.63 3.24 20.52
CA LEU A 181 9.29 3.65 19.29
C LEU A 181 8.23 4.00 18.26
N ASP A 182 8.05 5.29 18.01
CA ASP A 182 7.20 5.80 16.96
C ASP A 182 7.73 7.17 16.50
N PRO A 183 8.08 7.33 15.21
CA PRO A 183 8.61 8.58 14.71
C PRO A 183 7.57 9.71 14.75
N LYS A 184 6.26 9.43 14.74
CA LYS A 184 5.16 10.41 14.73
C LYS A 184 4.79 10.94 16.10
N ARG A 185 5.40 10.43 17.19
CA ARG A 185 5.31 11.02 18.52
C ARG A 185 5.67 12.51 18.50
N LEU A 186 4.88 13.31 19.21
CA LEU A 186 5.09 14.76 19.32
C LEU A 186 6.46 15.12 19.91
N ASP A 187 7.00 14.28 20.80
CA ASP A 187 8.30 14.47 21.46
C ASP A 187 9.47 13.76 20.75
N CYS A 188 9.25 13.20 19.56
CA CYS A 188 10.26 12.46 18.81
C CYS A 188 10.88 13.31 17.69
N SER A 189 12.19 13.55 17.79
CA SER A 189 12.97 14.31 16.81
C SER A 189 13.46 13.48 15.61
N TYR A 190 13.04 12.23 15.49
CA TYR A 190 13.48 11.37 14.40
C TYR A 190 13.14 11.99 13.03
N PRO A 191 14.08 12.12 12.07
CA PRO A 191 13.88 12.97 10.90
C PRO A 191 12.82 12.50 9.91
N TYR A 192 12.60 11.19 9.80
CA TYR A 192 11.69 10.60 8.81
C TYR A 192 10.45 9.98 9.49
N LYS A 193 9.27 10.48 9.16
CA LYS A 193 8.01 10.17 9.88
C LYS A 193 7.21 9.01 9.29
N ASP A 194 7.53 8.62 8.07
CA ASP A 194 6.67 7.75 7.25
C ASP A 194 7.17 6.31 7.17
N LEU A 195 7.99 5.85 8.12
CA LEU A 195 8.36 4.43 8.22
C LEU A 195 7.09 3.56 8.33
N SER A 196 7.10 2.38 7.73
CA SER A 196 6.12 1.34 8.05
C SER A 196 6.39 0.75 9.44
N GLY A 197 5.45 -0.02 10.00
CA GLY A 197 5.64 -0.76 11.24
C GLY A 197 6.89 -1.65 11.20
N CYS A 198 7.11 -2.34 10.07
CA CYS A 198 8.33 -3.12 9.85
C CYS A 198 9.57 -2.21 9.77
N GLY A 199 9.44 -1.03 9.18
CA GLY A 199 10.49 -0.01 9.15
C GLY A 199 10.95 0.40 10.56
N VAL A 200 10.01 0.64 11.47
CA VAL A 200 10.33 0.98 12.88
C VAL A 200 11.00 -0.19 13.59
N GLY A 201 10.48 -1.42 13.40
CA GLY A 201 11.13 -2.63 13.91
C GLY A 201 12.55 -2.82 13.36
N PHE A 202 12.79 -2.49 12.10
CA PHE A 202 14.11 -2.54 11.48
C PHE A 202 15.06 -1.52 12.12
N LYS A 203 14.59 -0.31 12.45
CA LYS A 203 15.40 0.68 13.18
C LYS A 203 15.80 0.19 14.57
N LEU A 204 14.93 -0.54 15.28
CA LEU A 204 15.28 -1.18 16.56
C LEU A 204 16.41 -2.21 16.36
N LEU A 205 16.29 -3.08 15.36
CA LEU A 205 17.34 -4.05 15.03
C LEU A 205 18.64 -3.36 14.60
N GLN A 206 18.56 -2.25 13.87
CA GLN A 206 19.71 -1.44 13.49
C GLN A 206 20.42 -0.83 14.71
N ALA A 207 19.68 -0.27 15.67
CA ALA A 207 20.24 0.28 16.90
C ALA A 207 20.91 -0.81 17.75
N PHE A 208 20.21 -1.94 17.93
CA PHE A 208 20.74 -3.10 18.64
C PHE A 208 22.03 -3.62 17.99
N SER A 209 22.04 -3.74 16.67
CA SER A 209 23.20 -4.21 15.90
C SER A 209 24.39 -3.24 15.99
N LYS A 210 24.13 -1.92 15.91
CA LYS A 210 25.15 -0.88 16.07
C LYS A 210 25.78 -0.93 17.46
N LYS A 211 24.98 -1.09 18.52
CA LYS A 211 25.46 -1.17 19.92
C LYS A 211 26.24 -2.46 20.20
N ASN A 212 25.84 -3.58 19.60
CA ASN A 212 26.43 -4.90 19.80
C ASN A 212 27.46 -5.32 18.74
N HIS A 213 27.88 -4.38 17.87
CA HIS A 213 28.83 -4.62 16.78
C HIS A 213 28.45 -5.78 15.84
N ILE A 214 27.14 -5.97 15.62
CA ILE A 214 26.62 -6.97 14.68
C ILE A 214 26.76 -6.43 13.25
N PRO A 215 27.33 -7.19 12.31
CA PRO A 215 27.50 -6.73 10.93
C PRO A 215 26.16 -6.40 10.25
N PHE A 216 26.13 -5.30 9.50
CA PHE A 216 24.92 -4.89 8.76
C PHE A 216 24.44 -5.93 7.75
N ALA A 217 25.32 -6.84 7.30
CA ALA A 217 24.95 -7.94 6.41
C ALA A 217 23.79 -8.79 6.96
N GLU A 218 23.71 -9.00 8.28
CA GLU A 218 22.60 -9.74 8.91
C GLU A 218 21.27 -8.99 8.80
N LEU A 219 21.29 -7.65 8.79
CA LEU A 219 20.10 -6.82 8.58
C LEU A 219 19.75 -6.72 7.09
N ALA A 220 20.77 -6.66 6.23
CA ALA A 220 20.59 -6.64 4.78
C ALA A 220 19.82 -7.87 4.30
N ASP A 221 19.98 -9.01 4.97
CA ASP A 221 19.26 -10.24 4.71
C ASP A 221 17.78 -10.25 5.07
N LEU A 222 17.26 -9.16 5.65
CA LEU A 222 15.85 -9.00 6.00
C LEU A 222 15.15 -7.95 5.14
N LEU A 223 15.87 -7.27 4.24
CA LEU A 223 15.35 -6.13 3.48
C LEU A 223 14.25 -6.51 2.46
N ASP A 224 14.19 -7.78 2.06
CA ASP A 224 13.11 -8.30 1.20
C ASP A 224 11.76 -8.34 1.93
N LEU A 225 11.74 -8.68 3.23
CA LEU A 225 10.53 -8.55 4.06
C LEU A 225 10.13 -7.08 4.22
N LEU A 226 11.11 -6.20 4.42
CA LEU A 226 10.87 -4.79 4.64
C LEU A 226 10.28 -4.08 3.41
N VAL A 227 10.74 -4.42 2.20
CA VAL A 227 10.10 -3.87 0.99
C VAL A 227 8.68 -4.38 0.80
N VAL A 228 8.38 -5.61 1.25
CA VAL A 228 7.02 -6.14 1.20
C VAL A 228 6.09 -5.39 2.14
N SER A 229 6.56 -5.04 3.34
CA SER A 229 5.89 -4.12 4.26
C SER A 229 5.66 -2.74 3.62
N ILE A 230 6.73 -2.05 3.21
CA ILE A 230 6.66 -0.70 2.63
C ILE A 230 5.65 -0.62 1.47
N ALA A 231 5.67 -1.63 0.61
CA ALA A 231 4.76 -1.71 -0.52
C ALA A 231 3.30 -1.97 -0.06
N SER A 232 3.09 -2.95 0.81
CA SER A 232 1.74 -3.43 1.16
C SER A 232 1.00 -2.50 2.12
N ASP A 233 1.73 -1.74 2.93
CA ASP A 233 1.19 -0.69 3.80
C ASP A 233 1.01 0.65 3.08
N ILE A 234 1.46 0.75 1.83
CA ILE A 234 1.24 1.92 0.97
C ILE A 234 1.82 3.19 1.63
N VAL A 235 2.95 3.06 2.33
CA VAL A 235 3.67 4.21 2.89
C VAL A 235 4.44 4.97 1.79
N PRO A 236 4.68 6.27 1.95
CA PRO A 236 5.51 7.07 1.05
C PRO A 236 6.85 6.40 0.69
N VAL A 237 7.17 6.31 -0.61
CA VAL A 237 8.44 5.77 -1.13
C VAL A 237 9.45 6.90 -1.34
N THR A 238 9.69 7.65 -0.26
CA THR A 238 10.60 8.79 -0.15
C THR A 238 11.60 8.56 0.99
N GLY A 239 12.58 9.45 1.17
CA GLY A 239 13.51 9.41 2.31
C GLY A 239 14.10 8.02 2.57
N GLU A 240 14.01 7.55 3.82
CA GLU A 240 14.50 6.21 4.20
C GLU A 240 13.74 5.07 3.53
N ASN A 241 12.41 5.16 3.38
CA ASN A 241 11.64 4.11 2.69
C ASN A 241 12.10 3.92 1.25
N ARG A 242 12.51 4.97 0.56
CA ARG A 242 13.09 4.85 -0.79
C ARG A 242 14.38 4.05 -0.78
N VAL A 243 15.28 4.31 0.18
CA VAL A 243 16.53 3.56 0.34
C VAL A 243 16.22 2.09 0.65
N LEU A 244 15.37 1.85 1.64
CA LEU A 244 15.01 0.51 2.11
C LEU A 244 14.29 -0.29 1.01
N ALA A 245 13.35 0.32 0.29
CA ALA A 245 12.67 -0.30 -0.84
C ALA A 245 13.63 -0.59 -2.00
N HIS A 246 14.58 0.31 -2.29
CA HIS A 246 15.58 0.08 -3.34
C HIS A 246 16.42 -1.17 -3.07
N TYR A 247 16.99 -1.27 -1.87
CA TYR A 247 17.80 -2.43 -1.50
C TYR A 247 16.96 -3.70 -1.25
N GLY A 248 15.74 -3.55 -0.75
CA GLY A 248 14.80 -4.65 -0.58
C GLY A 248 14.34 -5.25 -1.90
N LEU A 249 13.99 -4.43 -2.90
CA LEU A 249 13.69 -4.91 -4.26
C LEU A 249 14.92 -5.60 -4.87
N LYS A 250 16.12 -5.04 -4.67
CA LYS A 250 17.35 -5.66 -5.15
C LYS A 250 17.52 -7.06 -4.54
N LYS A 251 17.29 -7.23 -3.24
CA LYS A 251 17.34 -8.54 -2.58
C LYS A 251 16.24 -9.46 -3.09
N LEU A 252 15.00 -9.00 -3.14
CA LEU A 252 13.84 -9.78 -3.58
C LEU A 252 14.02 -10.33 -5.01
N ASN A 253 14.61 -9.54 -5.91
CA ASN A 253 14.88 -9.94 -7.29
C ASN A 253 16.12 -10.83 -7.49
N SER A 254 17.10 -10.79 -6.57
CA SER A 254 18.37 -11.52 -6.75
C SER A 254 18.50 -12.75 -5.86
N SER A 255 18.08 -12.64 -4.60
CA SER A 255 18.18 -13.70 -3.59
C SER A 255 17.08 -13.52 -2.53
N PRO A 256 15.81 -13.78 -2.89
CA PRO A 256 14.69 -13.70 -1.96
C PRO A 256 14.77 -14.79 -0.89
N SER A 257 14.25 -14.51 0.30
CA SER A 257 13.99 -15.50 1.34
C SER A 257 13.10 -16.63 0.81
N ILE A 258 13.24 -17.84 1.38
CA ILE A 258 12.55 -19.06 0.93
C ILE A 258 11.04 -18.83 0.86
N GLY A 259 10.45 -18.22 1.90
CA GLY A 259 9.03 -17.93 1.95
C GLY A 259 8.55 -17.01 0.83
N LEU A 260 9.25 -15.89 0.61
CA LEU A 260 8.90 -14.95 -0.46
C LEU A 260 9.12 -15.55 -1.85
N LYS A 261 10.19 -16.32 -2.04
CA LYS A 261 10.44 -17.09 -3.27
C LYS A 261 9.27 -18.02 -3.58
N THR A 262 8.74 -18.73 -2.58
CA THR A 262 7.57 -19.59 -2.76
C THR A 262 6.31 -18.78 -3.13
N ILE A 263 6.02 -17.67 -2.45
CA ILE A 263 4.87 -16.82 -2.81
C ILE A 263 5.00 -16.24 -4.22
N MET A 264 6.22 -15.88 -4.65
CA MET A 264 6.50 -15.41 -6.01
C MET A 264 6.16 -16.48 -7.05
N GLN A 265 6.46 -17.76 -6.76
CA GLN A 265 6.10 -18.88 -7.64
C GLN A 265 4.60 -18.99 -7.86
N TYR A 266 3.80 -18.99 -6.79
CA TYR A 266 2.34 -18.97 -6.89
C TYR A 266 1.77 -17.68 -7.50
N SER A 267 2.56 -16.61 -7.49
CA SER A 267 2.21 -15.32 -8.10
C SER A 267 2.52 -15.23 -9.59
N GLY A 268 3.20 -16.22 -10.17
CA GLY A 268 3.63 -16.19 -11.56
C GLY A 268 4.77 -15.21 -11.84
N LEU A 269 5.54 -14.80 -10.81
CA LEU A 269 6.57 -13.76 -10.88
C LEU A 269 8.00 -14.31 -11.12
N ASN A 270 8.14 -15.51 -11.68
CA ASN A 270 9.42 -16.23 -11.72
C ASN A 270 10.44 -15.70 -12.75
N SER A 271 10.07 -14.78 -13.63
CA SER A 271 10.91 -14.35 -14.77
C SER A 271 10.83 -12.85 -15.06
N GLU A 272 10.30 -12.07 -14.12
CA GLU A 272 10.11 -10.63 -14.26
C GLU A 272 10.89 -9.89 -13.17
N GLU A 273 11.38 -8.68 -13.50
CA GLU A 273 11.89 -7.76 -12.48
C GLU A 273 10.70 -7.27 -11.63
N ILE A 274 10.64 -7.73 -10.39
CA ILE A 274 9.58 -7.41 -9.44
C ILE A 274 9.63 -5.94 -9.07
N SER A 275 8.50 -5.27 -9.24
CA SER A 275 8.28 -3.90 -8.81
C SER A 275 7.48 -3.81 -7.51
N VAL A 276 7.40 -2.61 -6.91
CA VAL A 276 6.47 -2.32 -5.80
C VAL A 276 5.03 -2.66 -6.18
N SER A 277 4.62 -2.39 -7.42
CA SER A 277 3.28 -2.70 -7.92
C SER A 277 3.01 -4.21 -7.90
N ASP A 278 3.98 -5.03 -8.31
CA ASP A 278 3.82 -6.49 -8.23
C ASP A 278 3.68 -6.98 -6.80
N ILE A 279 4.37 -6.35 -5.85
CA ILE A 279 4.18 -6.66 -4.43
C ILE A 279 2.75 -6.32 -4.01
N VAL A 280 2.28 -5.10 -4.27
CA VAL A 280 0.95 -4.61 -3.88
C VAL A 280 -0.17 -5.46 -4.46
N PHE A 281 -0.07 -5.89 -5.73
CA PHE A 281 -1.16 -6.56 -6.43
C PHE A 281 -1.05 -8.08 -6.48
N LYS A 282 0.13 -8.66 -6.27
CA LYS A 282 0.34 -10.12 -6.38
C LYS A 282 0.83 -10.75 -5.08
N ILE A 283 1.85 -10.20 -4.41
CA ILE A 283 2.45 -10.81 -3.20
C ILE A 283 1.63 -10.48 -1.95
N GLY A 284 1.44 -9.20 -1.66
CA GLY A 284 0.70 -8.71 -0.50
C GLY A 284 -0.70 -9.31 -0.35
N PRO A 285 -1.52 -9.39 -1.42
CA PRO A 285 -2.86 -9.96 -1.32
C PRO A 285 -2.89 -11.45 -0.95
N ARG A 286 -1.85 -12.22 -1.29
CA ARG A 286 -1.72 -13.63 -0.87
C ARG A 286 -1.42 -13.72 0.63
N LEU A 287 -0.44 -12.96 1.10
CA LEU A 287 -0.10 -12.91 2.53
C LEU A 287 -1.27 -12.40 3.37
N ASN A 288 -2.02 -11.41 2.88
CA ASN A 288 -3.22 -10.91 3.52
C ASN A 288 -4.40 -11.88 3.50
N ALA A 289 -4.42 -12.84 2.57
CA ALA A 289 -5.54 -13.79 2.45
C ALA A 289 -5.64 -14.69 3.68
N SER A 290 -4.51 -15.07 4.28
CA SER A 290 -4.50 -15.87 5.52
C SER A 290 -5.27 -15.20 6.64
N GLY A 291 -5.01 -13.92 6.96
CA GLY A 291 -5.77 -13.21 8.01
C GLY A 291 -7.20 -12.80 7.62
N ARG A 292 -7.56 -12.93 6.33
CA ARG A 292 -8.92 -12.66 5.83
C ARG A 292 -9.81 -13.90 5.83
N ILE A 293 -9.26 -15.06 5.55
CA ILE A 293 -10.03 -16.31 5.45
C ILE A 293 -9.85 -17.18 6.70
N GLU A 294 -8.67 -17.16 7.29
CA GLU A 294 -8.27 -17.95 8.45
C GLU A 294 -7.46 -17.07 9.42
N HIS A 295 -6.45 -17.65 10.08
CA HIS A 295 -5.56 -16.94 11.00
C HIS A 295 -4.27 -16.47 10.33
N GLY A 296 -3.85 -15.21 10.58
CA GLY A 296 -2.64 -14.59 10.02
C GLY A 296 -1.31 -15.25 10.41
N LYS A 297 -1.33 -16.24 11.30
CA LYS A 297 -0.13 -16.96 11.79
C LYS A 297 0.58 -17.70 10.66
N LYS A 298 -0.17 -18.16 9.66
CA LYS A 298 0.35 -18.86 8.48
C LYS A 298 1.25 -17.96 7.62
N SER A 299 0.96 -16.67 7.54
CA SER A 299 1.79 -15.69 6.81
C SER A 299 3.16 -15.53 7.49
N VAL A 300 3.21 -15.44 8.82
CA VAL A 300 4.49 -15.42 9.54
C VAL A 300 5.23 -16.75 9.36
N ALA A 301 4.52 -17.88 9.44
CA ALA A 301 5.13 -19.20 9.28
C ALA A 301 5.84 -19.37 7.93
N ILE A 302 5.20 -18.98 6.80
CA ILE A 302 5.86 -19.10 5.50
C ILE A 302 7.06 -18.16 5.38
N LEU A 303 6.94 -16.92 5.89
CA LEU A 303 8.00 -15.91 5.80
C LEU A 303 9.22 -16.30 6.64
N THR A 304 9.04 -17.13 7.68
CA THR A 304 10.10 -17.60 8.58
C THR A 304 10.55 -19.04 8.29
N ALA A 305 9.98 -19.69 7.28
CA ALA A 305 10.27 -21.07 6.89
C ALA A 305 11.76 -21.29 6.62
N THR A 306 12.27 -22.45 7.04
CA THR A 306 13.71 -22.76 7.01
C THR A 306 14.11 -23.68 5.87
N ASN A 307 13.14 -24.29 5.20
CA ASN A 307 13.37 -25.24 4.11
C ASN A 307 12.25 -25.15 3.06
N GLU A 308 12.56 -25.53 1.82
CA GLU A 308 11.64 -25.40 0.69
C GLU A 308 10.40 -26.29 0.85
N LYS A 309 10.50 -27.46 1.47
CA LYS A 309 9.35 -28.37 1.63
C LYS A 309 8.28 -27.77 2.53
N GLU A 310 8.66 -27.24 3.68
CA GLU A 310 7.77 -26.53 4.60
C GLU A 310 7.15 -25.30 3.92
N ALA A 311 7.98 -24.50 3.24
CA ALA A 311 7.51 -23.32 2.54
C ALA A 311 6.47 -23.65 1.45
N MET A 312 6.68 -24.72 0.67
CA MET A 312 5.73 -25.16 -0.35
C MET A 312 4.38 -25.59 0.23
N LEU A 313 4.38 -26.35 1.34
CA LEU A 313 3.13 -26.75 2.01
C LEU A 313 2.34 -25.53 2.50
N LEU A 314 3.03 -24.57 3.13
CA LEU A 314 2.40 -23.31 3.54
C LEU A 314 1.96 -22.46 2.34
N GLY A 315 2.73 -22.51 1.24
CA GLY A 315 2.42 -21.82 -0.01
C GLY A 315 1.14 -22.32 -0.66
N ASP A 316 0.91 -23.64 -0.67
CA ASP A 316 -0.33 -24.25 -1.15
C ASP A 316 -1.55 -23.76 -0.34
N GLU A 317 -1.44 -23.77 0.99
CA GLU A 317 -2.51 -23.27 1.87
C GLU A 317 -2.80 -21.79 1.61
N ILE A 318 -1.77 -20.94 1.61
CA ILE A 318 -1.90 -19.49 1.38
C ILE A 318 -2.51 -19.20 0.00
N ASN A 319 -2.08 -19.93 -1.03
CA ASN A 319 -2.63 -19.78 -2.37
C ASN A 319 -4.11 -20.20 -2.41
N SER A 320 -4.48 -21.29 -1.73
CA SER A 320 -5.87 -21.73 -1.60
C SER A 320 -6.74 -20.65 -0.94
N TYR A 321 -6.30 -20.09 0.20
CA TYR A 321 -7.01 -18.99 0.87
C TYR A 321 -7.16 -17.76 -0.03
N ASN A 322 -6.13 -17.46 -0.81
CA ASN A 322 -6.18 -16.36 -1.78
C ASN A 322 -7.23 -16.59 -2.88
N GLU A 323 -7.34 -17.82 -3.41
CA GLU A 323 -8.35 -18.16 -4.43
C GLU A 323 -9.77 -18.18 -3.85
N ILE A 324 -9.96 -18.68 -2.62
CA ILE A 324 -11.24 -18.57 -1.89
C ILE A 324 -11.62 -17.10 -1.73
N ARG A 325 -10.69 -16.27 -1.25
CA ARG A 325 -10.90 -14.84 -1.05
C ARG A 325 -11.26 -14.13 -2.35
N LYS A 326 -10.62 -14.43 -3.47
CA LYS A 326 -10.96 -13.86 -4.79
C LYS A 326 -12.34 -14.29 -5.27
N THR A 327 -12.70 -15.55 -5.03
CA THR A 327 -14.02 -16.08 -5.39
C THR A 327 -15.11 -15.33 -4.61
N LEU A 328 -14.96 -15.24 -3.29
CA LEU A 328 -15.87 -14.45 -2.44
C LEU A 328 -15.92 -12.97 -2.85
N ASP A 329 -14.77 -12.35 -3.12
CA ASP A 329 -14.68 -10.95 -3.59
C ASP A 329 -15.49 -10.74 -4.87
N ARG A 330 -15.31 -11.60 -5.87
CA ARG A 330 -16.06 -11.54 -7.13
C ARG A 330 -17.56 -11.71 -6.90
N ASP A 331 -17.95 -12.75 -6.18
CA ASP A 331 -19.36 -13.13 -6.03
C ASP A 331 -20.11 -12.06 -5.21
N ILE A 332 -19.52 -11.59 -4.10
CA ILE A 332 -20.10 -10.51 -3.27
C ILE A 332 -20.14 -9.19 -4.04
N THR A 333 -19.11 -8.86 -4.83
CA THR A 333 -19.12 -7.64 -5.65
C THR A 333 -20.25 -7.69 -6.68
N GLN A 334 -20.46 -8.83 -7.34
CA GLN A 334 -21.54 -9.01 -8.31
C GLN A 334 -22.92 -8.84 -7.65
N GLU A 335 -23.15 -9.50 -6.51
CA GLU A 335 -24.39 -9.32 -5.74
C GLU A 335 -24.61 -7.87 -5.31
N ALA A 336 -23.55 -7.19 -4.85
CA ALA A 336 -23.62 -5.80 -4.43
C ALA A 336 -23.98 -4.87 -5.60
N LEU A 337 -23.42 -5.09 -6.79
CA LEU A 337 -23.78 -4.35 -8.00
C LEU A 337 -25.26 -4.57 -8.36
N GLU A 338 -25.73 -5.81 -8.34
CA GLU A 338 -27.14 -6.12 -8.60
C GLU A 338 -28.09 -5.49 -7.58
N MET A 339 -27.70 -5.42 -6.30
CA MET A 339 -28.47 -4.73 -5.26
C MET A 339 -28.59 -3.23 -5.53
N ILE A 340 -27.51 -2.59 -6.00
CA ILE A 340 -27.50 -1.17 -6.36
C ILE A 340 -28.37 -0.93 -7.60
N GLU A 341 -28.21 -1.73 -8.65
CA GLU A 341 -28.95 -1.58 -9.91
C GLU A 341 -30.47 -1.77 -9.73
N ARG A 342 -30.89 -2.62 -8.79
CA ARG A 342 -32.31 -2.84 -8.46
C ARG A 342 -32.97 -1.69 -7.69
N ASP A 343 -32.19 -0.76 -7.14
CA ASP A 343 -32.71 0.40 -6.39
C ASP A 343 -33.13 1.53 -7.35
N PRO A 344 -34.44 1.81 -7.48
CA PRO A 344 -34.98 2.83 -8.39
C PRO A 344 -34.67 4.23 -7.84
N GLY A 345 -33.46 4.72 -8.13
CA GLY A 345 -32.94 5.99 -7.64
C GLY A 345 -31.46 5.96 -7.30
N HIS A 346 -30.77 4.82 -7.46
CA HIS A 346 -29.35 4.72 -7.13
C HIS A 346 -28.46 5.72 -7.89
N GLU A 347 -28.83 6.12 -9.12
CA GLU A 347 -28.09 7.13 -9.90
C GLU A 347 -28.08 8.51 -9.24
N ALA A 348 -29.11 8.83 -8.45
CA ALA A 348 -29.22 10.12 -7.74
C ALA A 348 -28.55 10.10 -6.36
N LYS A 349 -28.01 8.96 -5.91
CA LYS A 349 -27.40 8.82 -4.59
C LYS A 349 -25.94 9.25 -4.58
N ASN A 350 -25.56 9.94 -3.51
CA ASN A 350 -24.20 10.40 -3.25
C ASN A 350 -23.43 9.48 -2.32
N ALA A 351 -24.07 8.47 -1.73
CA ALA A 351 -23.44 7.42 -0.96
C ALA A 351 -24.04 6.04 -1.28
N THR A 352 -23.27 5.00 -0.96
CA THR A 352 -23.74 3.61 -1.01
C THR A 352 -23.72 3.03 0.40
N VAL A 353 -24.83 2.46 0.85
CA VAL A 353 -24.87 1.60 2.05
C VAL A 353 -25.56 0.30 1.68
N LEU A 354 -24.83 -0.81 1.80
CA LEU A 354 -25.33 -2.15 1.50
C LEU A 354 -25.19 -3.05 2.71
N TYR A 355 -26.19 -3.91 2.91
CA TYR A 355 -26.19 -4.94 3.92
C TYR A 355 -26.69 -6.26 3.34
N ASN A 356 -25.92 -7.32 3.55
CA ASN A 356 -26.36 -8.69 3.33
C ASN A 356 -25.77 -9.57 4.43
N ARG A 357 -26.64 -10.36 5.09
CA ARG A 357 -26.26 -11.21 6.22
C ARG A 357 -25.29 -12.33 5.85
N ASP A 358 -25.27 -12.75 4.59
CA ASP A 358 -24.51 -13.90 4.12
C ASP A 358 -23.10 -13.52 3.61
N TRP A 359 -22.78 -12.23 3.56
CA TRP A 359 -21.47 -11.77 3.05
C TRP A 359 -20.33 -12.06 4.03
N HIS A 360 -19.19 -12.49 3.49
CA HIS A 360 -18.05 -12.83 4.32
C HIS A 360 -17.36 -11.58 4.90
N LYS A 361 -17.31 -11.46 6.24
CA LYS A 361 -16.72 -10.30 6.95
C LYS A 361 -15.28 -9.99 6.55
N GLY A 362 -14.46 -10.98 6.21
CA GLY A 362 -13.08 -10.76 5.73
C GLY A 362 -12.95 -10.05 4.36
N VAL A 363 -14.05 -9.95 3.62
CA VAL A 363 -14.09 -9.51 2.21
C VAL A 363 -14.85 -8.19 2.02
N VAL A 364 -15.80 -7.84 2.91
CA VAL A 364 -16.63 -6.62 2.77
C VAL A 364 -15.83 -5.32 2.56
N GLY A 365 -14.64 -5.21 3.16
CA GLY A 365 -13.78 -4.04 2.94
C GLY A 365 -13.15 -3.95 1.55
N ILE A 366 -12.93 -5.08 0.88
CA ILE A 366 -12.45 -5.12 -0.52
C ILE A 366 -13.59 -4.70 -1.45
N VAL A 367 -14.78 -5.23 -1.20
CA VAL A 367 -15.99 -4.90 -1.96
C VAL A 367 -16.31 -3.41 -1.82
N ALA A 368 -16.24 -2.85 -0.61
CA ALA A 368 -16.42 -1.41 -0.39
C ALA A 368 -15.44 -0.56 -1.22
N SER A 369 -14.18 -0.98 -1.33
CA SER A 369 -13.19 -0.29 -2.18
C SER A 369 -13.56 -0.37 -3.66
N ARG A 370 -13.92 -1.55 -4.17
CA ARG A 370 -14.33 -1.72 -5.57
C ARG A 370 -15.55 -0.89 -5.93
N LEU A 371 -16.56 -0.88 -5.06
CA LEU A 371 -17.78 -0.08 -5.26
C LEU A 371 -17.48 1.42 -5.22
N THR A 372 -16.59 1.86 -4.32
CA THR A 372 -16.13 3.25 -4.28
C THR A 372 -15.40 3.63 -5.57
N GLU A 373 -14.55 2.76 -6.10
CA GLU A 373 -13.84 2.96 -7.38
C GLU A 373 -14.78 2.89 -8.60
N HIS A 374 -15.88 2.15 -8.52
CA HIS A 374 -16.84 2.01 -9.62
C HIS A 374 -17.81 3.19 -9.69
N PHE A 375 -18.37 3.60 -8.55
CA PHE A 375 -19.39 4.65 -8.47
C PHE A 375 -18.84 6.02 -8.05
N TYR A 376 -17.55 6.13 -7.71
CA TYR A 376 -16.91 7.35 -7.20
C TYR A 376 -17.72 8.02 -6.09
N ARG A 377 -18.12 7.25 -5.08
CA ARG A 377 -18.85 7.78 -3.93
C ARG A 377 -18.58 7.02 -2.64
N PRO A 378 -18.65 7.68 -1.46
CA PRO A 378 -18.49 7.01 -0.16
C PRO A 378 -19.38 5.78 -0.05
N THR A 379 -18.76 4.64 0.30
CA THR A 379 -19.44 3.34 0.30
C THR A 379 -19.24 2.59 1.61
N VAL A 380 -20.34 2.10 2.18
CA VAL A 380 -20.40 1.26 3.37
C VAL A 380 -20.95 -0.11 2.98
N VAL A 381 -20.23 -1.18 3.32
CA VAL A 381 -20.64 -2.57 3.08
C VAL A 381 -20.68 -3.31 4.41
N LEU A 382 -21.86 -3.81 4.78
CA LEU A 382 -22.17 -4.45 6.05
C LEU A 382 -22.54 -5.92 5.86
N THR A 383 -22.22 -6.74 6.86
CA THR A 383 -22.66 -8.13 7.00
C THR A 383 -23.08 -8.41 8.44
N GLU A 384 -23.73 -9.55 8.67
CA GLU A 384 -24.09 -10.00 10.01
C GLU A 384 -22.91 -10.70 10.69
N SER A 385 -22.60 -10.30 11.93
CA SER A 385 -21.58 -10.93 12.77
C SER A 385 -22.01 -10.83 14.22
N ASN A 386 -22.16 -11.98 14.90
CA ASN A 386 -22.60 -12.06 16.31
C ASN A 386 -23.93 -11.32 16.58
N GLY A 387 -24.88 -11.37 15.64
CA GLY A 387 -26.19 -10.71 15.75
C GLY A 387 -26.15 -9.18 15.55
N LEU A 388 -25.01 -8.62 15.15
CA LEU A 388 -24.82 -7.21 14.83
C LEU A 388 -24.45 -7.04 13.36
N ALA A 389 -24.79 -5.88 12.80
CA ALA A 389 -24.32 -5.47 11.49
C ALA A 389 -22.89 -4.91 11.63
N THR A 390 -21.91 -5.62 11.09
CA THR A 390 -20.50 -5.22 11.11
C THR A 390 -20.02 -5.06 9.68
N GLY A 391 -19.22 -4.04 9.40
CA GLY A 391 -18.69 -3.88 8.07
C GLY A 391 -17.55 -2.91 7.96
N SER A 392 -17.33 -2.47 6.72
CA SER A 392 -16.26 -1.53 6.40
C SER A 392 -16.76 -0.47 5.43
N ALA A 393 -16.22 0.72 5.59
CA ALA A 393 -16.52 1.88 4.80
C ALA A 393 -15.26 2.38 4.07
N ARG A 394 -15.45 2.93 2.87
CA ARG A 394 -14.40 3.50 2.02
C ARG A 394 -14.86 4.84 1.46
N SER A 395 -13.91 5.75 1.30
CA SER A 395 -14.15 7.12 0.86
C SER A 395 -13.55 7.38 -0.51
N VAL A 396 -14.08 8.40 -1.18
CA VAL A 396 -13.43 9.04 -2.31
C VAL A 396 -12.34 10.00 -1.84
N ARG A 397 -11.50 10.44 -2.77
CA ARG A 397 -10.40 11.38 -2.48
C ARG A 397 -10.95 12.66 -1.82
N ASP A 398 -10.24 13.14 -0.80
CA ASP A 398 -10.52 14.37 -0.05
C ASP A 398 -11.90 14.44 0.66
N PHE A 399 -12.65 13.34 0.78
CA PHE A 399 -13.87 13.29 1.59
C PHE A 399 -13.61 12.65 2.96
N ASP A 400 -13.95 13.34 4.06
CA ASP A 400 -13.78 12.83 5.42
C ASP A 400 -14.91 11.86 5.82
N LEU A 401 -14.66 10.58 5.55
CA LEU A 401 -15.56 9.51 5.91
C LEU A 401 -15.68 9.31 7.43
N TYR A 402 -14.60 9.57 8.16
CA TYR A 402 -14.59 9.36 9.61
C TYR A 402 -15.52 10.36 10.30
N GLU A 403 -15.46 11.63 9.89
CA GLU A 403 -16.39 12.66 10.37
C GLU A 403 -17.84 12.32 9.99
N ALA A 404 -18.08 11.92 8.74
CA ALA A 404 -19.42 11.57 8.26
C ALA A 404 -20.03 10.38 9.03
N ILE A 405 -19.24 9.36 9.34
CA ILE A 405 -19.68 8.22 10.18
C ILE A 405 -19.85 8.66 11.64
N GLY A 406 -18.95 9.51 12.14
CA GLY A 406 -18.99 10.05 13.51
C GLY A 406 -20.27 10.84 13.79
N ALA A 407 -20.80 11.54 12.80
CA ALA A 407 -22.10 12.22 12.89
C ALA A 407 -23.31 11.27 13.02
N CYS A 408 -23.11 9.96 12.87
CA CYS A 408 -24.09 8.90 13.12
C CYS A 408 -23.79 8.07 14.38
N SER A 409 -22.90 8.53 15.28
CA SER A 409 -22.36 7.71 16.37
C SER A 409 -23.41 7.16 17.35
N ASP A 410 -24.56 7.81 17.49
CA ASP A 410 -25.69 7.35 18.31
C ASP A 410 -26.31 6.04 17.82
N LEU A 411 -26.11 5.69 16.55
CA LEU A 411 -26.61 4.46 15.94
C LEU A 411 -25.59 3.30 16.01
N LEU A 412 -24.36 3.58 16.43
CA LEU A 412 -23.21 2.68 16.35
C LEU A 412 -22.87 2.11 17.73
N GLU A 413 -22.62 0.80 17.78
CA GLU A 413 -22.04 0.15 18.97
C GLU A 413 -20.53 0.45 19.06
N SER A 414 -19.86 0.53 17.91
CA SER A 414 -18.46 0.94 17.80
C SER A 414 -18.14 1.37 16.37
N TYR A 415 -17.19 2.29 16.23
CA TYR A 415 -16.56 2.62 14.95
C TYR A 415 -15.12 3.12 15.17
N GLY A 416 -14.30 2.99 14.14
CA GLY A 416 -12.90 3.42 14.17
C GLY A 416 -12.28 3.39 12.79
N GLY A 417 -11.25 4.21 12.59
CA GLY A 417 -10.58 4.31 11.31
C GLY A 417 -9.94 5.68 11.09
N HIS A 418 -9.82 6.05 9.82
CA HIS A 418 -9.22 7.29 9.34
C HIS A 418 -10.10 7.90 8.24
N MET A 419 -9.71 9.08 7.75
CA MET A 419 -10.44 9.87 6.75
C MET A 419 -10.94 9.06 5.55
N TYR A 420 -10.18 8.06 5.08
CA TYR A 420 -10.50 7.29 3.86
C TYR A 420 -11.11 5.90 4.10
N ALA A 421 -11.05 5.38 5.33
CA ALA A 421 -11.50 4.03 5.63
C ALA A 421 -11.90 3.89 7.10
N ALA A 422 -13.02 3.21 7.35
CA ALA A 422 -13.49 2.92 8.70
C ALA A 422 -14.06 1.51 8.83
N GLY A 423 -13.99 0.96 10.04
CA GLY A 423 -14.79 -0.18 10.50
C GLY A 423 -15.91 0.32 11.39
N LEU A 424 -17.07 -0.31 11.31
CA LEU A 424 -18.26 0.07 12.06
C LEU A 424 -19.12 -1.15 12.41
N THR A 425 -19.75 -1.08 13.58
CA THR A 425 -20.66 -2.08 14.13
C THR A 425 -21.91 -1.39 14.64
N MET A 426 -23.10 -1.90 14.30
CA MET A 426 -24.39 -1.39 14.75
C MET A 426 -25.42 -2.52 14.92
N LYS A 427 -26.53 -2.25 15.60
CA LYS A 427 -27.67 -3.17 15.60
C LYS A 427 -28.29 -3.23 14.21
N ILE A 428 -28.78 -4.41 13.82
CA ILE A 428 -29.38 -4.65 12.49
C ILE A 428 -30.56 -3.69 12.25
N GLU A 429 -31.36 -3.40 13.28
CA GLU A 429 -32.48 -2.46 13.22
C GLU A 429 -32.08 -1.00 12.90
N ASN A 430 -30.82 -0.61 13.16
CA ASN A 430 -30.33 0.74 12.91
C ASN A 430 -29.87 0.96 11.46
N ILE A 431 -29.71 -0.09 10.64
CA ILE A 431 -29.13 0.01 9.29
C ILE A 431 -29.92 1.02 8.43
N TYR A 432 -31.26 0.97 8.49
CA TYR A 432 -32.10 1.85 7.67
C TYR A 432 -31.89 3.32 8.01
N GLU A 433 -31.96 3.67 9.30
CA GLU A 433 -31.77 5.03 9.78
C GLU A 433 -30.34 5.53 9.53
N PHE A 434 -29.34 4.66 9.73
CA PHE A 434 -27.95 4.97 9.39
C PHE A 434 -27.80 5.28 7.90
N SER A 435 -28.36 4.44 7.02
CA SER A 435 -28.25 4.60 5.56
C SER A 435 -28.83 5.94 5.11
N LYS A 436 -29.98 6.31 5.67
CA LYS A 436 -30.64 7.60 5.40
C LYS A 436 -29.79 8.78 5.88
N ARG A 437 -29.35 8.76 7.15
CA ARG A 437 -28.58 9.86 7.74
C ARG A 437 -27.23 10.03 7.05
N PHE A 438 -26.57 8.93 6.73
CA PHE A 438 -25.30 8.93 6.02
C PHE A 438 -25.43 9.54 4.61
N GLU A 439 -26.45 9.16 3.84
CA GLU A 439 -26.74 9.78 2.54
C GLU A 439 -26.99 11.29 2.65
N GLU A 440 -27.75 11.75 3.65
CA GLU A 440 -28.02 13.17 3.89
C GLU A 440 -26.75 13.96 4.23
N ILE A 441 -25.85 13.39 5.04
CA ILE A 441 -24.57 14.00 5.41
C ILE A 441 -23.66 14.08 4.19
N VAL A 442 -23.47 12.95 3.49
CA VAL A 442 -22.61 12.88 2.31
C VAL A 442 -23.10 13.85 1.23
N THR A 443 -24.40 13.89 0.96
CA THR A 443 -25.00 14.82 -0.02
C THR A 443 -24.74 16.30 0.32
N LYS A 444 -24.67 16.67 1.60
CA LYS A 444 -24.38 18.06 2.02
C LYS A 444 -22.91 18.43 1.90
N GLN A 445 -22.02 17.45 1.95
CA GLN A 445 -20.57 17.67 2.11
C GLN A 445 -19.77 17.33 0.84
N ILE A 446 -20.21 16.34 0.05
CA ILE A 446 -19.49 15.89 -1.13
C ILE A 446 -19.59 16.92 -2.26
N THR A 447 -18.53 17.00 -3.05
CA THR A 447 -18.44 17.89 -4.21
C THR A 447 -18.42 17.07 -5.50
N ASN A 448 -18.90 17.65 -6.61
CA ASN A 448 -18.87 16.99 -7.93
C ASN A 448 -17.47 16.53 -8.34
N GLN A 449 -16.42 17.27 -7.95
CA GLN A 449 -15.03 16.91 -8.24
C GLN A 449 -14.64 15.60 -7.54
N GLN A 450 -15.13 15.35 -6.33
CA GLN A 450 -14.88 14.11 -5.60
C GLN A 450 -15.65 12.92 -6.16
N GLN A 451 -16.71 13.19 -6.93
CA GLN A 451 -17.54 12.19 -7.60
C GLN A 451 -17.10 11.87 -9.02
N THR A 452 -15.96 12.43 -9.46
CA THR A 452 -15.43 12.22 -10.80
C THR A 452 -14.05 11.59 -10.71
N GLU A 453 -13.80 10.59 -11.55
CA GLU A 453 -12.45 10.02 -11.69
C GLU A 453 -11.48 11.10 -12.19
N SER A 454 -10.34 11.24 -11.54
CA SER A 454 -9.29 12.17 -11.94
C SER A 454 -7.95 11.48 -12.13
N ILE A 455 -7.19 11.92 -13.12
CA ILE A 455 -5.83 11.47 -13.37
C ILE A 455 -4.89 12.66 -13.18
N GLU A 456 -3.97 12.52 -12.24
CA GLU A 456 -2.88 13.48 -12.05
C GLU A 456 -1.77 13.20 -13.08
N ALA A 457 -1.53 14.15 -13.98
CA ALA A 457 -0.46 14.12 -14.96
C ALA A 457 0.67 15.08 -14.57
N GLU A 458 1.92 14.66 -14.72
CA GLU A 458 3.09 15.46 -14.37
C GLU A 458 3.37 16.58 -15.38
N ALA A 459 3.15 16.33 -16.67
CA ALA A 459 3.42 17.31 -17.73
C ALA A 459 2.72 16.95 -19.04
N LYS A 460 2.50 17.98 -19.87
CA LYS A 460 2.27 17.81 -21.31
C LYS A 460 3.61 17.64 -22.01
N ILE A 461 3.77 16.61 -22.84
CA ILE A 461 5.00 16.37 -23.61
C ILE A 461 4.66 15.97 -25.04
N LEU A 462 5.62 16.14 -25.95
CA LEU A 462 5.50 15.63 -27.32
C LEU A 462 5.91 14.15 -27.36
N LEU A 463 5.38 13.38 -28.31
CA LEU A 463 5.82 12.00 -28.54
C LEU A 463 7.30 11.98 -28.95
N SER A 464 7.76 13.00 -29.66
CA SER A 464 9.16 13.20 -30.04
C SER A 464 10.13 13.41 -28.87
N ASP A 465 9.65 13.83 -27.69
CA ASP A 465 10.46 13.91 -26.47
C ASP A 465 10.81 12.53 -25.90
N ILE A 466 10.01 11.51 -26.22
CA ILE A 466 10.11 10.15 -25.68
C ILE A 466 11.18 9.36 -26.42
N THR A 467 12.43 9.59 -26.02
CA THR A 467 13.60 8.87 -26.56
C THR A 467 14.05 7.72 -25.65
N PRO A 468 14.81 6.73 -26.15
CA PRO A 468 15.44 5.71 -25.29
C PRO A 468 16.33 6.32 -24.18
N LYS A 469 17.01 7.45 -24.46
CA LYS A 469 17.79 8.17 -23.45
C LYS A 469 16.88 8.75 -22.35
N PHE A 470 15.75 9.36 -22.74
CA PHE A 470 14.76 9.90 -21.81
C PHE A 470 14.23 8.79 -20.89
N TYR A 471 13.77 7.69 -21.47
CA TYR A 471 13.19 6.58 -20.70
C TYR A 471 14.22 5.92 -19.77
N ARG A 472 15.47 5.73 -20.21
CA ARG A 472 16.54 5.19 -19.35
C ARG A 472 16.77 6.03 -18.09
N ILE A 473 16.56 7.34 -18.16
CA ILE A 473 16.64 8.23 -16.99
C ILE A 473 15.34 8.16 -16.18
N LEU A 474 14.19 8.17 -16.85
CA LEU A 474 12.87 8.02 -16.22
C LEU A 474 12.78 6.74 -15.37
N LYS A 475 13.30 5.61 -15.86
CA LYS A 475 13.35 4.32 -15.16
C LYS A 475 14.10 4.41 -13.81
N GLN A 476 15.08 5.32 -13.69
CA GLN A 476 15.83 5.52 -12.44
C GLN A 476 15.04 6.25 -11.36
N PHE A 477 13.84 6.77 -11.65
CA PHE A 477 12.92 7.27 -10.62
C PHE A 477 12.32 6.14 -9.78
N ALA A 478 12.36 4.90 -10.26
CA ALA A 478 11.99 3.74 -9.46
C ALA A 478 12.89 3.61 -8.21
N PRO A 479 12.43 2.99 -7.11
CA PRO A 479 11.11 2.37 -6.94
C PRO A 479 9.98 3.40 -6.93
N PHE A 480 8.86 3.07 -7.59
CA PHE A 480 7.66 3.90 -7.62
C PHE A 480 6.66 3.45 -6.56
N GLY A 481 5.94 4.39 -5.98
CA GLY A 481 4.92 4.17 -4.97
C GLY A 481 4.36 5.50 -4.47
N PRO A 482 3.58 5.54 -3.38
CA PRO A 482 3.02 6.77 -2.83
C PRO A 482 4.09 7.86 -2.68
N HIS A 483 3.73 9.09 -3.05
CA HIS A 483 4.61 10.27 -3.10
C HIS A 483 5.79 10.19 -4.11
N ASN A 484 5.94 9.09 -4.82
CA ASN A 484 6.83 8.93 -5.97
C ASN A 484 6.17 8.02 -7.02
N MET A 485 4.98 8.39 -7.48
CA MET A 485 4.22 7.59 -8.44
C MET A 485 4.92 7.53 -9.79
N VAL A 486 4.60 6.49 -10.59
CA VAL A 486 5.02 6.39 -11.99
C VAL A 486 4.52 7.63 -12.74
N PRO A 487 5.40 8.37 -13.44
CA PRO A 487 4.99 9.54 -14.20
C PRO A 487 3.93 9.23 -15.25
N VAL A 488 2.97 10.14 -15.33
CA VAL A 488 1.86 10.21 -16.27
C VAL A 488 2.04 11.50 -17.07
N PHE A 489 1.89 11.37 -18.38
CA PHE A 489 2.05 12.47 -19.31
C PHE A 489 0.79 12.61 -20.15
N VAL A 490 0.61 13.81 -20.69
CA VAL A 490 -0.43 14.11 -21.67
C VAL A 490 0.23 14.50 -22.99
N THR A 491 -0.30 13.99 -24.10
CA THR A 491 -0.04 14.54 -25.43
C THR A 491 -1.36 14.88 -26.08
N GLU A 492 -1.45 16.10 -26.60
CA GLU A 492 -2.65 16.61 -27.24
C GLU A 492 -2.54 16.49 -28.76
N ASN A 493 -3.68 16.33 -29.42
CA ASN A 493 -3.84 16.28 -30.87
C ASN A 493 -3.03 15.16 -31.55
N VAL A 494 -2.89 13.99 -30.91
CA VAL A 494 -2.34 12.82 -31.59
C VAL A 494 -3.31 12.29 -32.64
N LEU A 495 -2.77 11.60 -33.64
CA LEU A 495 -3.54 10.96 -34.69
C LEU A 495 -3.25 9.46 -34.73
N ASP A 496 -4.23 8.67 -35.16
CA ASP A 496 -3.96 7.29 -35.56
C ASP A 496 -3.17 7.26 -36.87
N SER A 497 -2.15 6.43 -36.93
CA SER A 497 -1.36 6.21 -38.15
C SER A 497 -2.04 5.28 -39.17
N GLY A 498 -3.30 4.89 -38.92
CA GLY A 498 -4.13 4.03 -39.75
C GLY A 498 -3.96 2.52 -39.49
N THR A 499 -3.29 2.14 -38.40
CA THR A 499 -3.00 0.73 -38.08
C THR A 499 -3.41 0.30 -36.66
N SER A 500 -4.11 1.18 -35.95
CA SER A 500 -4.72 0.86 -34.66
C SER A 500 -5.77 -0.22 -34.81
N ARG A 501 -5.93 -1.07 -33.78
CA ARG A 501 -6.88 -2.18 -33.79
C ARG A 501 -7.35 -2.55 -32.39
N ALA A 502 -8.59 -3.04 -32.31
CA ALA A 502 -9.06 -3.71 -31.12
C ALA A 502 -8.35 -5.08 -30.95
N VAL A 503 -8.01 -5.42 -29.70
CA VAL A 503 -7.32 -6.65 -29.29
C VAL A 503 -7.93 -7.16 -27.98
N GLY A 504 -7.57 -8.38 -27.58
CA GLY A 504 -8.19 -9.07 -26.46
C GLY A 504 -9.15 -10.17 -26.94
N LYS A 505 -9.63 -10.99 -26.01
CA LYS A 505 -10.50 -12.13 -26.35
C LYS A 505 -11.88 -11.66 -26.84
N ASN A 506 -12.34 -10.53 -26.31
CA ASN A 506 -13.62 -9.89 -26.58
C ASN A 506 -13.45 -8.53 -27.29
N GLN A 507 -12.27 -8.23 -27.85
CA GLN A 507 -11.94 -6.94 -28.47
C GLN A 507 -12.13 -5.73 -27.52
N GLU A 508 -11.86 -5.94 -26.24
CA GLU A 508 -12.05 -4.98 -25.16
C GLU A 508 -10.87 -3.99 -24.98
N HIS A 509 -9.74 -4.22 -25.64
CA HIS A 509 -8.53 -3.40 -25.53
C HIS A 509 -8.17 -2.78 -26.87
N LEU A 510 -7.39 -1.70 -26.88
CA LEU A 510 -6.89 -1.06 -28.10
C LEU A 510 -5.37 -1.14 -28.17
N LYS A 511 -4.87 -1.71 -29.27
CA LYS A 511 -3.47 -1.54 -29.68
C LYS A 511 -3.38 -0.38 -30.65
N LEU A 512 -2.69 0.67 -30.25
CA LEU A 512 -2.62 1.95 -30.95
C LEU A 512 -1.27 2.14 -31.64
N GLU A 513 -1.27 2.85 -32.75
CA GLU A 513 -0.07 3.29 -33.47
C GLU A 513 -0.20 4.79 -33.75
N LEU A 514 0.36 5.60 -32.87
CA LEU A 514 0.10 7.03 -32.75
C LEU A 514 1.17 7.86 -33.45
N ILE A 515 0.76 8.99 -34.03
CA ILE A 515 1.64 9.98 -34.64
C ILE A 515 1.25 11.39 -34.20
N GLU A 516 2.19 12.32 -34.29
CA GLU A 516 1.93 13.75 -34.11
C GLU A 516 1.59 14.38 -35.47
N PRO A 517 0.81 15.49 -35.50
CA PRO A 517 0.45 16.20 -36.73
C PRO A 517 1.63 17.04 -37.25
N THR A 518 2.78 16.41 -37.50
CA THR A 518 3.98 17.02 -38.07
C THR A 518 4.55 16.12 -39.17
N SER A 519 5.21 16.71 -40.18
CA SER A 519 5.63 16.00 -41.40
C SER A 519 6.70 14.92 -41.20
N ASN A 520 7.29 14.79 -40.01
CA ASN A 520 8.36 13.83 -39.70
C ASN A 520 8.11 13.06 -38.38
N SER A 521 6.86 12.93 -37.93
CA SER A 521 6.54 12.23 -36.69
C SER A 521 6.83 10.73 -36.78
N SER A 522 7.63 10.20 -35.85
CA SER A 522 7.79 8.76 -35.70
C SER A 522 6.51 8.13 -35.15
N LYS A 523 6.20 6.91 -35.58
CA LYS A 523 5.10 6.12 -35.02
C LYS A 523 5.44 5.68 -33.60
N PHE A 524 4.48 5.79 -32.69
CA PHE A 524 4.62 5.37 -31.32
C PHE A 524 3.54 4.35 -30.96
N ALA A 525 3.94 3.18 -30.49
CA ALA A 525 3.00 2.13 -30.11
C ALA A 525 2.34 2.47 -28.77
N GLY A 526 1.03 2.23 -28.67
CA GLY A 526 0.25 2.36 -27.44
C GLY A 526 -0.57 1.10 -27.14
N ILE A 527 -0.91 0.89 -25.87
CA ILE A 527 -1.88 -0.10 -25.42
C ILE A 527 -2.84 0.56 -24.44
N ALA A 528 -4.14 0.49 -24.73
CA ALA A 528 -5.22 0.98 -23.87
C ALA A 528 -6.09 -0.20 -23.44
N PHE A 529 -6.13 -0.50 -22.15
CA PHE A 529 -6.97 -1.58 -21.62
C PHE A 529 -8.38 -1.06 -21.33
N ASN A 530 -9.39 -1.86 -21.66
CA ASN A 530 -10.83 -1.62 -21.45
C ASN A 530 -11.34 -0.29 -22.04
N GLN A 531 -10.76 0.16 -23.15
CA GLN A 531 -11.04 1.45 -23.78
C GLN A 531 -11.50 1.30 -25.24
N SER A 532 -12.02 0.13 -25.62
CA SER A 532 -12.43 -0.14 -27.01
C SER A 532 -13.57 0.75 -27.51
N HIS A 533 -14.37 1.34 -26.62
CA HIS A 533 -15.43 2.28 -26.98
C HIS A 533 -14.94 3.55 -27.68
N HIS A 534 -13.64 3.89 -27.58
CA HIS A 534 -13.04 5.00 -28.32
C HIS A 534 -12.62 4.64 -29.75
N PHE A 535 -12.68 3.35 -30.15
CA PHE A 535 -12.11 2.88 -31.42
C PHE A 535 -12.64 3.64 -32.64
N ASP A 536 -13.96 3.84 -32.71
CA ASP A 536 -14.59 4.52 -33.84
C ASP A 536 -14.15 5.98 -33.93
N ALA A 537 -14.06 6.67 -32.79
CA ALA A 537 -13.60 8.06 -32.75
C ALA A 537 -12.12 8.18 -33.18
N ILE A 538 -11.27 7.24 -32.76
CA ILE A 538 -9.83 7.21 -33.09
C ILE A 538 -9.60 6.95 -34.58
N THR A 539 -10.37 6.04 -35.18
CA THR A 539 -10.18 5.59 -36.57
C THR A 539 -10.80 6.51 -37.61
N GLN A 540 -11.58 7.51 -37.20
CA GLN A 540 -12.11 8.57 -38.08
C GLN A 540 -11.04 9.55 -38.58
N GLY A 541 -9.79 9.43 -38.12
CA GLY A 541 -8.69 10.31 -38.54
C GLY A 541 -8.73 11.71 -37.91
N LEU A 542 -9.58 11.90 -36.90
CA LEU A 542 -9.65 13.14 -36.11
C LEU A 542 -8.57 13.14 -35.02
N PRO A 543 -7.98 14.31 -34.69
CA PRO A 543 -7.04 14.41 -33.57
C PRO A 543 -7.75 14.15 -32.24
N PHE A 544 -7.07 13.43 -31.35
CA PHE A 544 -7.52 13.18 -29.98
C PHE A 544 -6.37 13.39 -29.00
N ASP A 545 -6.69 13.53 -27.72
CA ASP A 545 -5.71 13.69 -26.66
C ASP A 545 -5.53 12.35 -25.94
N ILE A 546 -4.33 12.10 -25.40
CA ILE A 546 -4.01 10.87 -24.66
C ILE A 546 -3.37 11.21 -23.31
N CYS A 547 -3.73 10.42 -22.29
CA CYS A 547 -3.09 10.44 -20.97
C CYS A 547 -2.45 9.07 -20.71
N TYR A 548 -1.14 9.03 -20.45
CA TYR A 548 -0.39 7.77 -20.50
C TYR A 548 0.84 7.73 -19.58
N SER A 549 1.28 6.53 -19.24
CA SER A 549 2.62 6.27 -18.71
C SER A 549 3.48 5.62 -19.80
N ILE A 550 4.80 5.81 -19.73
CA ILE A 550 5.74 5.19 -20.69
C ILE A 550 6.23 3.88 -20.09
N THR A 551 6.25 2.82 -20.89
CA THR A 551 6.69 1.48 -20.47
C THR A 551 7.61 0.84 -21.49
N GLU A 552 8.30 -0.22 -21.08
CA GLU A 552 9.01 -1.14 -21.98
C GLU A 552 8.10 -2.33 -22.30
N ASN A 553 8.02 -2.71 -23.57
CA ASN A 553 7.42 -3.96 -24.01
C ASN A 553 8.52 -4.87 -24.54
N GLU A 554 8.71 -6.03 -23.90
CA GLU A 554 9.62 -7.05 -24.36
C GLU A 554 8.86 -8.12 -25.15
N PHE A 555 9.18 -8.24 -26.44
CA PHE A 555 8.60 -9.26 -27.30
C PHE A 555 9.67 -9.92 -28.15
N LYS A 556 9.79 -11.25 -28.05
CA LYS A 556 10.79 -12.07 -28.76
C LYS A 556 12.23 -11.56 -28.58
N GLY A 557 12.59 -11.16 -27.36
CA GLY A 557 13.93 -10.66 -27.01
C GLY A 557 14.26 -9.27 -27.56
N LYS A 558 13.28 -8.53 -28.08
CA LYS A 558 13.41 -7.10 -28.42
C LYS A 558 12.58 -6.26 -27.46
N THR A 559 13.23 -5.30 -26.82
CA THR A 559 12.58 -4.31 -25.95
C THR A 559 12.32 -3.04 -26.75
N ASN A 560 11.05 -2.63 -26.83
CA ASN A 560 10.65 -1.37 -27.45
C ASN A 560 9.89 -0.52 -26.44
N LEU A 561 9.97 0.81 -26.58
CA LEU A 561 9.12 1.70 -25.81
C LEU A 561 7.67 1.60 -26.29
N GLN A 562 6.73 1.64 -25.35
CA GLN A 562 5.30 1.65 -25.60
C GLN A 562 4.63 2.63 -24.63
N LEU A 563 3.50 3.21 -25.03
CA LEU A 563 2.64 3.99 -24.14
C LEU A 563 1.59 3.09 -23.51
N TYR A 564 1.51 3.08 -22.19
CA TYR A 564 0.38 2.53 -21.46
C TYR A 564 -0.67 3.63 -21.30
N ILE A 565 -1.72 3.56 -22.12
CA ILE A 565 -2.77 4.58 -22.19
C ILE A 565 -3.73 4.39 -21.02
N ARG A 566 -3.81 5.40 -20.16
CA ARG A 566 -4.69 5.44 -18.99
C ARG A 566 -6.07 5.97 -19.33
N ASP A 567 -6.13 6.90 -20.28
CA ASP A 567 -7.36 7.51 -20.76
C ASP A 567 -7.18 8.15 -22.14
N ILE A 568 -8.29 8.30 -22.87
CA ILE A 568 -8.35 8.90 -24.21
C ILE A 568 -9.46 9.94 -24.22
N GLN A 569 -9.16 11.16 -24.64
CA GLN A 569 -10.17 12.20 -24.85
C GLN A 569 -10.30 12.47 -26.36
N ALA A 570 -11.34 11.89 -26.95
CA ALA A 570 -11.71 12.21 -28.32
C ALA A 570 -12.32 13.61 -28.37
N LYS A 571 -11.98 14.39 -29.40
CA LYS A 571 -12.56 15.71 -29.61
C LYS A 571 -13.88 15.55 -30.35
N GLU A 572 -14.97 16.01 -29.73
CA GLU A 572 -16.23 16.22 -30.44
C GLU A 572 -16.04 17.42 -31.37
N TYR A 573 -16.21 17.21 -32.68
CA TYR A 573 -16.12 18.25 -33.71
C TYR A 573 -17.47 18.45 -34.39
#